data_AF-A0A9D9CUE7-F1
#
_entry.id   AF-A0A9D9CUE7-F1
#
_cell.length_a   1.000
_cell.length_b   1.000
_cell.length_c   1.000
_cell.angle_alpha   90.00
_cell.angle_beta   90.00
_cell.angle_gamma   90.00
#
_symmetry.space_group_name_H-M   'P 1'
#
loop_
_entity.id
_entity.type
_entity.pdbx_description
1 polymer ?
#
loop_
_entity_poly.entity_id
_entity_poly.type
_entity_poly.pdbx_seq_one_letter_code
_entity_poly.pdbx_strand_id
1 'polypeptide(L)'
;MCPMNTPKDKIQAIAVAQKQYFRTGATLDIKFRLQMLRRLEDGIRAHEKALCDALWADLHKSYEEAYLTEISIVYGEIRQHLRHLRSWARREKRPTPITLFPSRSYQVKEPLGNALI
;
A
#
# COMPACT_ATOMS: atom_id res chain seq x y z
N MET A 1 2.95 -4.45 -29.93
CA MET A 1 1.51 -4.27 -29.67
C MET A 1 1.37 -2.93 -28.96
N CYS A 2 0.81 -1.90 -29.60
CA CYS A 2 0.70 -0.57 -28.97
C CYS A 2 -0.17 -0.67 -27.69
N PRO A 3 0.24 -0.08 -26.56
CA PRO A 3 -0.58 -0.09 -25.37
C PRO A 3 -1.85 0.74 -25.67
N MET A 4 -3.02 0.11 -25.60
CA MET A 4 -4.27 0.84 -25.65
C MET A 4 -4.35 1.71 -24.40
N ASN A 5 -4.24 3.02 -24.59
CA ASN A 5 -4.45 3.98 -23.52
C ASN A 5 -5.85 3.80 -22.93
N THR A 6 -5.93 3.84 -21.60
CA THR A 6 -7.21 3.73 -20.89
C THR A 6 -8.08 4.97 -21.23
N PRO A 7 -9.31 4.80 -21.77
CA PRO A 7 -10.18 5.93 -22.11
C PRO A 7 -10.56 6.76 -20.89
N LYS A 8 -10.77 8.07 -21.08
CA LYS A 8 -11.11 9.03 -19.99
C LYS A 8 -12.29 8.58 -19.14
N ASP A 9 -13.37 8.13 -19.78
CA ASP A 9 -14.58 7.71 -19.07
C ASP A 9 -14.33 6.50 -18.16
N LYS A 10 -13.44 5.59 -18.61
CA LYS A 10 -13.03 4.42 -17.82
C LYS A 10 -12.16 4.83 -16.63
N ILE A 11 -11.24 5.79 -16.80
CA ILE A 11 -10.45 6.34 -15.70
C ILE A 11 -11.38 6.96 -14.64
N GLN A 12 -12.36 7.75 -15.08
CA GLN A 12 -13.32 8.39 -14.18
C GLN A 12 -14.17 7.35 -13.44
N ALA A 13 -14.63 6.31 -14.13
CA ALA A 13 -15.37 5.20 -13.51
C ALA A 13 -14.53 4.48 -12.44
N ILE A 14 -13.26 4.18 -12.72
CA ILE A 14 -12.34 3.54 -11.75
C ILE A 14 -12.14 4.43 -10.52
N ALA A 15 -11.88 5.72 -10.71
CA ALA A 15 -11.67 6.66 -9.61
C ALA A 15 -12.92 6.76 -8.71
N VAL A 16 -14.12 6.81 -9.30
CA VAL A 16 -15.39 6.81 -8.56
C VAL A 16 -15.56 5.51 -7.78
N ALA A 17 -15.32 4.35 -8.42
CA ALA A 17 -15.46 3.05 -7.78
C ALA A 17 -14.49 2.89 -6.59
N GLN A 18 -13.22 3.29 -6.74
CA GLN A 18 -12.25 3.28 -5.65
C GLN A 18 -12.70 4.17 -4.48
N LYS A 19 -13.26 5.36 -4.78
CA LYS A 19 -13.72 6.30 -3.74
C LYS A 19 -14.95 5.75 -3.00
N GLN A 20 -15.86 5.09 -3.72
CA GLN A 20 -16.99 4.39 -3.12
C GLN A 20 -16.51 3.24 -2.23
N TYR A 21 -15.55 2.44 -2.71
CA TYR A 21 -14.99 1.34 -1.92
C TYR A 21 -14.32 1.83 -0.63
N PHE A 22 -13.52 2.90 -0.68
CA PHE A 22 -12.93 3.49 0.53
C PHE A 22 -14.01 3.92 1.54
N ARG A 23 -15.11 4.52 1.06
CA ARG A 23 -16.23 4.97 1.91
C ARG A 23 -16.98 3.83 2.61
N THR A 24 -16.83 2.58 2.16
CA THR A 24 -17.38 1.42 2.89
C THR A 24 -16.65 1.15 4.21
N GLY A 25 -15.46 1.75 4.42
CA GLY A 25 -14.62 1.49 5.58
C GLY A 25 -13.80 0.20 5.49
N ALA A 26 -13.91 -0.57 4.41
CA ALA A 26 -13.20 -1.85 4.24
C ALA A 26 -11.68 -1.73 4.43
N THR A 27 -11.10 -0.60 4.01
CA THR A 27 -9.65 -0.35 4.10
C THR A 27 -9.20 0.14 5.49
N LEU A 28 -10.14 0.47 6.39
CA LEU A 28 -9.81 0.98 7.73
C LEU A 28 -9.26 -0.13 8.62
N ASP A 29 -9.75 -1.37 8.47
CA ASP A 29 -9.31 -2.51 9.29
C ASP A 29 -7.84 -2.86 9.02
N ILE A 30 -7.09 -2.97 10.11
CA ILE A 30 -5.68 -3.34 10.09
C ILE A 30 -5.45 -4.74 9.51
N LYS A 31 -6.38 -5.68 9.73
CA LYS A 31 -6.24 -7.04 9.18
C LYS A 31 -6.36 -7.03 7.66
N PHE A 32 -7.30 -6.26 7.12
CA PHE A 32 -7.42 -6.04 5.68
C PHE A 32 -6.12 -5.51 5.08
N ARG A 33 -5.53 -4.45 5.67
CA ARG A 33 -4.27 -3.88 5.17
C ARG A 33 -3.12 -4.89 5.18
N LEU A 34 -2.98 -5.66 6.26
CA LEU A 34 -1.97 -6.72 6.35
C LEU A 34 -2.19 -7.83 5.31
N GLN A 35 -3.46 -8.18 5.03
CA GLN A 35 -3.79 -9.15 4.00
C GLN A 35 -3.44 -8.63 2.59
N MET A 36 -3.69 -7.35 2.31
CA MET A 36 -3.34 -6.76 1.02
C MET A 36 -1.83 -6.71 0.80
N LEU A 37 -1.04 -6.43 1.85
CA LEU A 37 0.42 -6.50 1.78
C LEU A 37 0.93 -7.91 1.47
N ARG A 38 0.33 -8.95 2.07
CA ARG A 38 0.66 -10.35 1.74
C ARG A 38 0.29 -10.72 0.31
N ARG A 39 -0.90 -10.30 -0.14
CA ARG A 39 -1.33 -10.50 -1.53
C ARG A 39 -0.40 -9.81 -2.53
N LEU A 40 0.12 -8.63 -2.19
CA LEU A 40 1.11 -7.94 -3.01
C LEU A 40 2.41 -8.74 -3.07
N GLU A 41 2.92 -9.22 -1.93
CA GLU A 41 4.11 -10.09 -1.89
C GLU A 41 3.93 -11.34 -2.74
N ASP A 42 2.80 -12.04 -2.59
CA ASP A 42 2.47 -13.24 -3.35
C ASP A 42 2.38 -12.96 -4.87
N GLY A 43 1.78 -11.82 -5.25
CA GLY A 43 1.67 -11.40 -6.64
C GLY A 43 3.04 -11.09 -7.27
N ILE A 44 3.93 -10.42 -6.53
CA ILE A 44 5.30 -10.16 -7.00
C ILE A 44 6.05 -11.48 -7.16
N ARG A 45 6.00 -12.38 -6.17
CA ARG A 45 6.66 -13.70 -6.24
C ARG A 45 6.18 -14.50 -7.43
N ALA A 46 4.87 -14.52 -7.67
CA ALA A 46 4.30 -15.26 -8.79
C ALA A 46 4.72 -14.71 -10.16
N HIS A 47 5.17 -13.47 -10.24
CA HIS A 47 5.51 -12.78 -11.51
C HIS A 47 6.96 -12.31 -11.58
N GLU A 48 7.82 -12.72 -10.65
CA GLU A 48 9.20 -12.26 -10.54
C GLU A 48 9.98 -12.40 -11.85
N LYS A 49 9.91 -13.59 -12.47
CA LYS A 49 10.56 -13.82 -13.77
C LYS A 49 10.03 -12.87 -14.85
N ALA A 50 8.70 -12.70 -14.94
CA ALA A 50 8.10 -11.83 -15.94
C ALA A 50 8.48 -10.35 -15.73
N LEU A 51 8.60 -9.92 -14.47
CA LEU A 51 9.07 -8.59 -14.11
C LEU A 51 10.54 -8.39 -14.51
N CYS A 52 11.42 -9.34 -14.21
CA CYS A 52 12.83 -9.28 -14.60
C CYS A 52 13.00 -9.31 -16.13
N ASP A 53 12.26 -10.18 -16.83
CA ASP A 53 12.29 -10.25 -18.30
C ASP A 53 11.83 -8.91 -18.92
N ALA A 54 10.81 -8.26 -18.36
CA ALA A 54 10.36 -6.94 -18.79
C ALA A 54 11.42 -5.86 -18.53
N LEU A 55 12.04 -5.86 -17.36
CA LEU A 55 13.13 -4.93 -17.02
C LEU A 55 14.35 -5.10 -17.93
N TRP A 56 14.65 -6.33 -18.37
CA TRP A 56 15.65 -6.57 -19.39
C TRP A 56 15.22 -5.99 -20.75
N ALA A 57 14.00 -6.26 -21.19
CA ALA A 57 13.50 -5.78 -22.48
C ALA A 57 13.47 -4.24 -22.57
N ASP A 58 13.06 -3.57 -21.48
CA ASP A 58 12.89 -2.13 -21.46
C ASP A 58 14.19 -1.37 -21.11
N LEU A 59 14.99 -1.92 -20.19
CA LEU A 59 16.12 -1.21 -19.57
C LEU A 59 17.46 -1.96 -19.66
N HIS A 60 17.48 -3.18 -20.19
CA HIS A 60 18.66 -4.07 -20.23
C HIS A 60 19.28 -4.37 -18.85
N LYS A 61 18.48 -4.33 -17.77
CA LYS A 61 18.92 -4.77 -16.45
C LYS A 61 19.04 -6.28 -16.41
N SER A 62 20.22 -6.80 -16.06
CA SER A 62 20.38 -8.25 -15.84
C SER A 62 19.42 -8.73 -14.75
N TYR A 63 19.19 -10.04 -14.69
CA TYR A 63 18.33 -10.61 -13.64
C TYR A 63 18.80 -10.19 -12.24
N GLU A 64 20.10 -10.25 -11.97
CA GLU A 64 20.70 -9.89 -10.69
C GLU A 64 20.49 -8.41 -10.37
N GLU A 65 20.69 -7.52 -11.33
CA GLU A 65 20.49 -6.09 -11.16
C GLU A 65 19.02 -5.78 -10.90
N ALA A 66 18.11 -6.31 -11.72
CA ALA A 66 16.66 -6.14 -11.55
C ALA A 66 16.20 -6.66 -10.18
N TYR A 67 16.65 -7.85 -9.78
CA TYR A 67 16.28 -8.44 -8.51
C TYR A 67 16.81 -7.60 -7.33
N LEU A 68 18.09 -7.23 -7.32
CA LEU A 68 18.70 -6.51 -6.20
C LEU A 68 18.17 -5.08 -6.07
N THR A 69 17.96 -4.38 -7.19
CA THR A 69 17.61 -2.95 -7.19
C THR A 69 16.11 -2.68 -7.18
N GLU A 70 15.28 -3.60 -7.65
CA GLU A 70 13.82 -3.39 -7.73
C GLU A 70 13.08 -4.36 -6.80
N ILE A 71 13.19 -5.66 -7.07
CA ILE A 71 12.34 -6.68 -6.43
C ILE A 71 12.66 -6.83 -4.93
N SER A 72 13.96 -6.94 -4.60
CA SER A 72 14.41 -7.19 -3.22
C SER A 72 14.08 -6.03 -2.28
N ILE A 73 14.10 -4.79 -2.79
CA ILE A 73 13.74 -3.58 -2.06
C ILE A 73 12.25 -3.64 -1.68
N VAL A 74 11.38 -3.95 -2.64
CA VAL A 74 9.94 -4.06 -2.39
C VAL A 74 9.63 -5.17 -1.39
N TYR A 75 10.28 -6.33 -1.47
CA TYR A 75 10.13 -7.37 -0.44
C TYR A 75 10.63 -6.93 0.94
N GLY A 76 11.70 -6.13 0.99
CA GLY A 76 12.19 -5.49 2.22
C GLY A 76 11.11 -4.61 2.84
N GLU A 77 10.55 -3.69 2.06
CA GLU A 77 9.51 -2.76 2.48
C GLU A 77 8.23 -3.46 2.93
N ILE A 78 7.74 -4.45 2.16
CA ILE A 78 6.56 -5.23 2.55
C ILE A 78 6.79 -5.91 3.91
N ARG A 79 7.96 -6.53 4.12
CA ARG A 79 8.29 -7.17 5.41
C ARG A 79 8.38 -6.15 6.54
N GLN A 80 8.95 -4.96 6.32
CA GLN A 80 8.95 -3.88 7.31
C GLN A 80 7.54 -3.47 7.70
N HIS A 81 6.66 -3.26 6.71
CA HIS A 81 5.28 -2.89 6.94
C HIS A 81 4.50 -3.99 7.67
N LEU A 82 4.64 -5.26 7.25
CA LEU A 82 3.98 -6.38 7.93
C LEU A 82 4.36 -6.49 9.41
N ARG A 83 5.62 -6.21 9.76
CA ARG A 83 6.09 -6.24 11.15
C ARG A 83 5.54 -5.09 11.99
N HIS A 84 5.47 -3.88 11.44
CA HIS A 84 5.26 -2.67 12.25
C HIS A 84 3.89 -2.01 12.11
N LEU A 85 3.13 -2.32 11.05
CA LEU A 85 1.90 -1.61 10.71
C LEU A 85 0.87 -1.58 11.85
N ARG A 86 0.76 -2.66 12.64
CA ARG A 86 -0.13 -2.70 13.82
C ARG A 86 0.25 -1.66 14.87
N SER A 87 1.55 -1.45 15.09
CA SER A 87 2.06 -0.44 16.03
C SER A 87 1.83 0.96 15.48
N TRP A 88 2.15 1.16 14.19
CA TRP A 88 1.98 2.46 13.53
C TRP A 88 0.52 2.93 13.53
N ALA A 89 -0.43 2.03 13.24
CA ALA A 89 -1.86 2.34 13.22
C ALA A 89 -2.51 2.47 14.62
N ARG A 90 -1.83 2.08 15.70
CA ARG A 90 -2.42 2.06 17.04
C ARG A 90 -2.73 3.47 17.55
N ARG A 91 -3.89 3.63 18.19
CA ARG A 91 -4.24 4.83 18.96
C ARG A 91 -3.23 5.09 20.07
N GLU A 92 -2.66 6.29 20.10
CA GLU A 92 -1.67 6.70 21.10
C GLU A 92 -2.31 7.55 22.18
N LYS A 93 -2.08 7.22 23.45
CA LYS A 93 -2.50 8.08 24.57
C LYS A 93 -1.62 9.32 24.59
N ARG A 94 -2.23 10.48 24.84
CA ARG A 94 -1.51 11.74 25.04
C ARG A 94 -1.80 12.27 26.45
N PRO A 95 -0.84 12.98 27.08
CA PRO A 95 -1.09 13.64 28.36
C PRO A 95 -2.33 14.53 28.30
N THR A 96 -3.12 14.52 29.37
CA THR A 96 -4.31 15.36 29.52
C THR A 96 -4.11 16.24 30.75
N PRO A 97 -4.23 17.58 30.62
CA PRO A 97 -4.17 18.48 31.77
C PRO A 97 -5.19 18.09 32.85
N ILE A 98 -4.80 18.18 34.12
CA ILE A 98 -5.66 17.80 35.24
C ILE A 98 -6.94 18.65 35.33
N THR A 99 -6.90 19.88 34.81
CA THR A 99 -8.04 20.79 34.72
C THR A 99 -9.17 20.25 33.85
N LEU A 100 -8.89 19.26 32.98
CA LEU A 100 -9.88 18.61 32.12
C LEU A 100 -10.34 17.25 32.67
N PHE A 101 -9.95 16.87 33.89
CA PHE A 101 -10.39 15.63 34.51
C PHE A 101 -11.94 15.59 34.59
N PRO A 102 -12.61 14.48 34.19
CA PRO A 102 -12.08 13.12 33.93
C PRO A 102 -11.76 12.79 32.45
N SER A 103 -11.57 13.79 31.60
CA SER A 103 -11.31 13.60 30.15
C SER A 103 -9.99 12.88 29.86
N ARG A 104 -9.84 12.36 28.63
CA ARG A 104 -8.63 11.67 28.14
C ARG A 104 -8.30 12.09 26.70
N SER A 105 -7.03 12.38 26.46
CA SER A 105 -6.50 12.75 25.14
C SER A 105 -5.86 11.56 24.41
N TYR A 106 -6.09 11.48 23.11
CA TYR A 106 -5.51 10.46 22.23
C TYR A 106 -5.17 11.05 20.87
N GLN A 107 -4.22 10.41 20.18
CA GLN A 107 -3.95 10.62 18.76
C GLN A 107 -4.30 9.36 17.98
N VAL A 108 -5.08 9.52 16.91
CA VAL A 108 -5.49 8.45 16.00
C VAL A 108 -4.87 8.75 14.63
N LYS A 109 -4.37 7.71 13.95
CA LYS A 109 -3.84 7.81 12.59
C LYS A 109 -4.89 7.28 11.64
N GLU A 110 -5.43 8.15 10.81
CA GLU A 110 -6.50 7.82 9.87
C GLU A 110 -5.99 7.97 8.43
N PRO A 111 -6.41 7.08 7.51
CA PRO A 111 -6.04 7.21 6.11
C PRO A 111 -6.74 8.43 5.48
N LEU A 112 -6.03 9.12 4.58
CA LEU A 112 -6.55 10.31 3.88
C LEU A 112 -7.69 10.00 2.90
N GLY A 113 -7.75 8.77 2.39
CA GLY A 113 -8.67 8.37 1.34
C GLY A 113 -7.98 7.67 0.19
N ASN A 114 -8.38 8.01 -1.03
CA ASN A 114 -7.74 7.51 -2.24
C ASN A 114 -6.43 8.26 -2.49
N ALA A 115 -5.38 7.54 -2.86
CA ALA A 115 -4.12 8.10 -3.32
C ALA A 115 -3.95 7.88 -4.83
N LEU A 116 -3.27 8.82 -5.48
CA LEU A 116 -2.72 8.67 -6.82
C LEU A 116 -1.21 8.53 -6.67
N ILE A 117 -0.63 7.51 -7.30
CA ILE A 117 0.82 7.20 -7.31
C ILE A 117 1.28 7.34 -8.75
#